data_AF-A0A349SBR0-F1
#
_entry.id   AF-A0A349SBR0-F1
#
_cell.length_a   1.000
_cell.length_b   1.000
_cell.length_c   1.000
_cell.angle_alpha   90.00
_cell.angle_beta   90.00
_cell.angle_gamma   90.00
#
_symmetry.space_group_name_H-M   'P 1'
#
loop_
_entity.id
_entity.type
_entity.pdbx_description
1 polymer ?
#
loop_
_entity_poly.entity_id
_entity_poly.type
_entity_poly.pdbx_seq_one_letter_code
_entity_poly.pdbx_strand_id
1 'polypeptide(L)'
;MAITRFKLDDTLRKALDSGITLLTPNYRLAASVLEAFGSASATTSWREPNVVPVDIWIAQVWEMLSTRGLSPYVDLDILEPGLERELWLEAVEETREEHPLIDASAMARIASRAFQDLRRASAESSVHWLQEYDYLDDVALFNTWQTHFLSRCDALGRITLVEATSLLAQKLDASSAKLLGDIATLNFYETPANYRALFERLSEHTSLRGFLTLDESRFSETPNDLLAANNVTACRTEFKEQANEIQAAANWALMLQQKDPGSHIGIITPAPANVQQDLERALRRSYDQNAFL
;
A
#
# COMPACT_ATOMS: atom_id res chain seq x y z
N MET A 1 21.73 -13.38 11.74
CA MET A 1 21.65 -11.92 11.56
C MET A 1 20.30 -11.66 10.92
N ALA A 2 19.43 -10.86 11.56
CA ALA A 2 18.08 -10.61 11.03
C ALA A 2 18.15 -9.75 9.77
N ILE A 3 17.23 -9.96 8.83
CA ILE A 3 17.19 -9.23 7.57
C ILE A 3 16.76 -7.78 7.86
N THR A 4 17.70 -6.83 7.91
CA THR A 4 17.34 -5.41 7.93
C THR A 4 16.89 -4.97 6.54
N ARG A 5 15.60 -5.16 6.25
CA ARG A 5 14.92 -4.72 5.02
C ARG A 5 14.84 -3.20 4.89
N PHE A 6 15.15 -2.51 5.97
CA PHE A 6 15.07 -1.06 6.11
C PHE A 6 16.29 -0.58 6.90
N LYS A 7 16.93 0.48 6.42
CA LYS A 7 18.01 1.15 7.16
C LYS A 7 17.42 2.39 7.80
N LEU A 8 17.36 2.38 9.13
CA LEU A 8 16.89 3.52 9.90
C LEU A 8 17.96 4.61 9.87
N ASP A 9 17.63 5.75 9.27
CA ASP A 9 18.46 6.96 9.32
C ASP A 9 18.34 7.65 10.69
N ASP A 10 19.39 8.36 11.10
CA ASP A 10 19.47 9.07 12.38
C ASP A 10 18.41 10.18 12.51
N THR A 11 18.04 10.82 11.40
CA THR A 11 17.00 11.87 11.41
C THR A 11 15.62 11.26 11.71
N LEU A 12 15.30 10.15 11.05
CA LEU A 12 14.06 9.41 11.27
C LEU A 12 14.01 8.82 12.67
N ARG A 13 15.13 8.26 13.17
CA ARG A 13 15.24 7.76 14.55
C ARG A 13 14.88 8.83 15.57
N LYS A 14 15.47 10.03 15.46
CA LYS A 14 15.17 11.14 16.37
C LYS A 14 13.70 11.57 16.32
N ALA A 15 13.08 11.52 15.15
CA ALA A 15 11.66 11.82 15.00
C ALA A 15 10.79 10.77 15.70
N LEU A 16 11.12 9.48 15.56
CA LEU A 16 10.43 8.40 16.27
C LEU A 16 10.59 8.51 17.80
N ASP A 17 11.79 8.84 18.27
CA ASP A 17 12.08 9.05 19.70
C ASP A 17 11.28 10.23 20.29
N SER A 18 10.90 11.23 19.48
CA SER A 18 10.06 12.34 19.94
C SER A 18 8.58 11.97 20.08
N GLY A 19 8.18 10.75 19.72
CA GLY A 19 6.81 10.26 19.82
C GLY A 19 5.91 10.70 18.67
N ILE A 20 6.48 11.08 17.51
CA ILE A 20 5.72 11.42 16.31
C ILE A 20 4.95 10.20 15.80
N THR A 21 3.80 10.43 15.17
CA THR A 21 3.10 9.38 14.43
C THR A 21 3.68 9.26 13.02
N LEU A 22 4.34 8.14 12.71
CA LEU A 22 4.89 7.87 11.39
C LEU A 22 3.90 7.07 10.54
N LEU A 23 3.40 7.69 9.48
CA LEU A 23 2.56 7.06 8.47
C LEU A 23 3.40 6.36 7.42
N THR A 24 3.03 5.12 7.10
CA THR A 24 3.64 4.33 6.04
C THR A 24 2.59 3.92 4.99
N PRO A 25 2.98 3.59 3.75
CA PRO A 25 2.01 3.23 2.72
C PRO A 25 1.37 1.86 2.96
N ASN A 26 2.02 0.98 3.73
CA ASN A 26 1.54 -0.38 3.99
C ASN A 26 2.16 -1.01 5.24
N TYR A 27 1.54 -2.10 5.71
CA TYR A 27 1.98 -2.90 6.87
C TYR A 27 3.40 -3.42 6.75
N ARG A 28 3.85 -3.80 5.55
CA ARG A 28 5.18 -4.38 5.37
C ARG A 28 6.26 -3.35 5.70
N LEU A 29 6.08 -2.09 5.31
CA LEU A 29 7.02 -1.04 5.65
C LEU A 29 6.94 -0.69 7.13
N ALA A 30 5.74 -0.54 7.70
CA ALA A 30 5.58 -0.30 9.14
C ALA A 30 6.33 -1.34 9.99
N ALA A 31 6.12 -2.64 9.70
CA ALA A 31 6.80 -3.73 10.39
C ALA A 31 8.33 -3.66 10.22
N SER A 32 8.81 -3.34 9.02
CA SER A 32 10.26 -3.23 8.74
C SER A 32 10.90 -2.07 9.51
N VAL A 33 10.19 -0.95 9.68
CA VAL A 33 10.67 0.20 10.47
C VAL A 33 10.72 -0.17 11.96
N LEU A 34 9.67 -0.80 12.49
CA LEU A 34 9.62 -1.25 13.88
C LEU A 34 10.74 -2.26 14.19
N GLU A 35 10.97 -3.22 13.30
CA GLU A 35 12.07 -4.20 13.42
C GLU A 35 13.44 -3.51 13.41
N ALA A 36 13.66 -2.56 12.49
CA ALA A 36 14.91 -1.82 12.41
C ALA A 36 15.15 -0.94 13.65
N PHE A 37 14.10 -0.29 14.17
CA PHE A 37 14.18 0.51 15.38
C PHE A 37 14.52 -0.34 16.62
N GLY A 38 13.85 -1.48 16.77
CA GLY A 38 14.13 -2.43 17.85
C GLY A 38 15.54 -3.01 17.77
N SER A 39 15.97 -3.42 16.57
CA SER A 39 17.31 -3.97 16.34
C SER A 39 18.44 -2.96 16.57
N ALA A 40 18.17 -1.67 16.38
CA ALA A 40 19.13 -0.58 16.63
C ALA A 40 19.13 -0.10 18.10
N SER A 41 18.26 -0.64 18.94
CA SER A 41 18.19 -0.29 20.36
C SER A 41 19.25 -1.07 21.15
N ALA A 42 20.01 -0.38 22.00
CA ALA A 42 21.06 -1.00 22.82
C ALA A 42 20.49 -1.74 24.04
N THR A 43 19.21 -1.54 24.35
CA THR A 43 18.49 -2.11 25.49
C THR A 43 17.62 -3.29 25.07
N THR A 44 17.40 -4.22 25.99
CA THR A 44 16.50 -5.38 25.79
C THR A 44 15.02 -5.00 25.79
N SER A 45 14.68 -3.79 26.25
CA SER A 45 13.35 -3.20 26.19
C SER A 45 13.44 -1.77 25.67
N TRP A 46 12.55 -1.40 24.76
CA TRP A 46 12.40 -0.04 24.26
C TRP A 46 10.92 0.34 24.22
N ARG A 47 10.64 1.65 24.18
CA ARG A 47 9.29 2.14 23.93
C ARG A 47 8.99 1.97 22.44
N GLU A 48 7.91 1.28 22.12
CA GLU A 48 7.49 1.12 20.73
C GLU A 48 7.10 2.48 20.14
N PRO A 49 7.72 2.92 19.03
CA PRO A 49 7.34 4.16 18.37
C PRO A 49 6.01 4.00 17.64
N ASN A 50 5.28 5.10 17.44
CA ASN A 50 3.99 5.05 16.76
C ASN A 50 4.18 4.99 15.23
N VAL A 51 4.31 3.79 14.68
CA VAL A 51 4.45 3.56 13.24
C VAL A 51 3.23 2.81 12.72
N VAL A 52 2.48 3.44 11.82
CA VAL A 52 1.17 2.94 11.40
C VAL A 52 0.98 3.08 9.89
N PRO A 53 0.39 2.09 9.21
CA PRO A 53 -0.08 2.24 7.84
C PRO A 53 -1.16 3.32 7.71
N VAL A 54 -1.08 4.14 6.67
CA VAL A 54 -1.96 5.31 6.49
C VAL A 54 -3.45 4.95 6.51
N ASP A 55 -3.85 3.83 5.91
CA ASP A 55 -5.25 3.39 5.88
C ASP A 55 -5.78 3.04 7.27
N ILE A 56 -4.95 2.40 8.12
CA ILE A 56 -5.34 2.13 9.51
C ILE A 56 -5.45 3.43 10.28
N TRP A 57 -4.48 4.32 10.11
CA TRP A 57 -4.47 5.59 10.80
C TRP A 57 -5.70 6.43 10.45
N ILE A 58 -6.10 6.46 9.17
CA ILE A 58 -7.33 7.13 8.73
C ILE A 58 -8.56 6.56 9.45
N ALA A 59 -8.69 5.23 9.53
CA ALA A 59 -9.80 4.59 10.23
C ALA A 59 -9.80 4.92 11.75
N GLN A 60 -8.62 4.90 12.39
CA GLN A 60 -8.46 5.25 13.80
C GLN A 60 -8.81 6.72 14.08
N VAL A 61 -8.38 7.63 13.19
CA VAL A 61 -8.71 9.05 13.30
C VAL A 61 -10.20 9.25 13.14
N TRP A 62 -10.83 8.59 12.17
CA TRP A 62 -12.27 8.67 11.98
C TRP A 62 -13.04 8.23 13.22
N GLU A 63 -12.72 7.06 13.77
CA GLU A 63 -13.33 6.52 14.99
C GLU A 63 -13.13 7.47 16.18
N MET A 64 -11.93 8.03 16.32
CA MET A 64 -11.60 8.97 17.40
C MET A 64 -12.40 10.27 17.30
N LEU A 65 -12.56 10.84 16.10
CA LEU A 65 -13.36 12.04 15.88
C LEU A 65 -14.86 11.76 16.04
N SER A 66 -15.33 10.61 15.57
CA SER A 66 -16.71 10.12 15.74
C SER A 66 -17.07 9.94 17.21
N THR A 67 -16.21 9.28 17.99
CA THR A 67 -16.39 9.08 19.45
C THR A 67 -16.47 10.41 20.22
N ARG A 68 -15.86 11.48 19.69
CA ARG A 68 -15.93 12.83 20.25
C ARG A 68 -17.18 13.61 19.83
N GLY A 69 -18.06 13.00 19.04
CA GLY A 69 -19.30 13.62 18.56
C GLY A 69 -19.09 14.71 17.51
N LEU A 70 -17.96 14.68 16.79
CA LEU A 70 -17.65 15.69 15.79
C LEU A 70 -18.31 15.34 14.45
N SER A 71 -19.14 16.24 13.92
CA SER A 71 -19.73 16.10 12.58
C SER A 71 -18.70 16.49 11.50
N PRO A 72 -18.65 15.80 10.35
CA PRO A 72 -19.56 14.73 9.89
C PRO A 72 -19.19 13.31 10.37
N TYR A 73 -18.13 13.16 11.17
CA TYR A 73 -17.57 11.85 11.54
C TYR A 73 -18.52 11.02 12.42
N VAL A 74 -19.30 11.67 13.27
CA VAL A 74 -20.30 11.02 14.14
C VAL A 74 -21.52 10.50 13.35
N ASP A 75 -21.77 11.06 12.17
CA ASP A 75 -22.96 10.77 11.37
C ASP A 75 -22.76 9.57 10.43
N LEU A 76 -21.52 9.11 10.29
CA LEU A 76 -21.10 8.15 9.28
C LEU A 76 -20.11 7.14 9.85
N ASP A 77 -20.32 5.86 9.52
CA ASP A 77 -19.37 4.80 9.85
C ASP A 77 -18.64 4.30 8.60
N ILE A 78 -17.34 4.03 8.74
CA ILE A 78 -16.56 3.40 7.66
C ILE A 78 -17.06 1.97 7.44
N LEU A 79 -17.25 1.60 6.17
CA LEU A 79 -17.63 0.26 5.78
C LEU A 79 -16.60 -0.79 6.21
N GLU A 80 -17.10 -1.88 6.78
CA GLU A 80 -16.30 -3.09 6.92
C GLU A 80 -16.10 -3.77 5.56
N PRO A 81 -14.94 -4.39 5.29
CA PRO A 81 -14.66 -5.02 3.99
C PRO A 81 -15.67 -6.10 3.58
N GLY A 82 -16.23 -6.82 4.56
CA GLY A 82 -17.25 -7.82 4.31
C GLY A 82 -18.54 -7.19 3.77
N LEU A 83 -19.03 -6.14 4.44
CA LEU A 83 -20.23 -5.42 4.04
C LEU A 83 -20.04 -4.71 2.70
N GLU A 84 -18.90 -4.05 2.46
CA GLU A 84 -18.59 -3.41 1.17
C GLU A 84 -18.72 -4.42 0.02
N ARG A 85 -18.18 -5.64 0.19
CA ARG A 85 -18.28 -6.70 -0.82
C ARG A 85 -19.73 -7.11 -1.09
N GLU A 86 -20.54 -7.29 -0.04
CA GLU A 86 -21.95 -7.67 -0.21
C GLU A 86 -22.76 -6.57 -0.88
N LEU A 87 -22.51 -5.29 -0.57
CA LEU A 87 -23.19 -4.16 -1.21
C LEU A 87 -22.83 -4.04 -2.71
N TRP A 88 -21.57 -4.28 -3.08
CA TRP A 88 -21.19 -4.35 -4.49
C TRP A 88 -21.80 -5.56 -5.21
N LEU A 89 -21.89 -6.71 -4.53
CA LEU A 89 -22.55 -7.89 -5.10
C LEU A 89 -24.05 -7.61 -5.33
N GLU A 90 -24.73 -7.00 -4.37
CA GLU A 90 -26.11 -6.55 -4.49
C GLU A 90 -26.28 -5.66 -5.72
N ALA A 91 -25.43 -4.64 -5.88
CA ALA A 91 -25.47 -3.72 -7.02
C ALA A 91 -25.30 -4.41 -8.38
N VAL A 92 -24.43 -5.41 -8.49
CA VAL A 92 -24.22 -6.13 -9.75
C VAL A 92 -25.37 -7.09 -10.05
N GLU A 93 -25.90 -7.76 -9.02
CA GLU A 93 -27.03 -8.69 -9.14
C GLU A 93 -28.31 -8.02 -9.63
N GLU A 94 -28.52 -6.72 -9.36
CA GLU A 94 -29.68 -5.98 -9.88
C GLU A 94 -29.76 -5.98 -11.42
N THR A 95 -28.61 -5.98 -12.09
CA THR A 95 -28.53 -5.96 -13.57
C THR A 95 -28.42 -7.36 -14.17
N ARG A 96 -28.51 -8.42 -13.37
CA ARG A 96 -28.25 -9.80 -13.82
C ARG A 96 -29.26 -10.28 -14.87
N GLU A 97 -30.50 -9.81 -14.82
CA GLU A 97 -31.52 -10.18 -15.81
C GLU A 97 -31.16 -9.67 -17.21
N GLU A 98 -30.54 -8.50 -17.30
CA GLU A 98 -30.09 -7.87 -18.55
C GLU A 98 -28.74 -8.48 -19.02
N HIS A 99 -27.92 -8.94 -18.08
CA HIS A 99 -26.58 -9.47 -18.35
C HIS A 99 -26.33 -10.84 -17.67
N PRO A 100 -27.02 -11.92 -18.11
CA PRO A 100 -27.01 -13.21 -17.42
C PRO A 100 -25.68 -13.99 -17.49
N LEU A 101 -24.76 -13.58 -18.37
CA LEU A 101 -23.44 -14.19 -18.53
C LEU A 101 -22.38 -13.62 -17.57
N ILE A 102 -22.73 -12.56 -16.83
CA ILE A 102 -21.81 -11.92 -15.90
C ILE A 102 -21.64 -12.79 -14.65
N ASP A 103 -20.39 -13.09 -14.28
CA ASP A 103 -20.06 -13.57 -12.94
C ASP A 103 -20.16 -12.38 -11.96
N ALA A 104 -21.27 -12.32 -11.23
CA ALA A 104 -21.58 -11.21 -10.35
C ALA A 104 -20.52 -11.01 -9.25
N SER A 105 -19.96 -12.09 -8.72
CA SER A 105 -18.93 -12.00 -7.67
C SER A 105 -17.62 -11.47 -8.22
N ALA A 106 -17.20 -11.96 -9.39
CA ALA A 106 -16.00 -11.46 -10.04
C ALA A 106 -16.15 -9.98 -10.44
N MET A 107 -17.31 -9.59 -10.98
CA MET A 107 -17.58 -8.21 -11.39
C MET A 107 -17.74 -7.26 -10.20
N ALA A 108 -18.38 -7.67 -9.11
CA ALA A 108 -18.47 -6.86 -7.89
C ALA A 108 -17.07 -6.49 -7.36
N ARG A 109 -16.12 -7.45 -7.41
CA ARG A 109 -14.72 -7.18 -7.03
C ARG A 109 -14.03 -6.21 -7.99
N ILE A 110 -14.26 -6.33 -9.29
CA ILE A 110 -13.69 -5.42 -10.29
C ILE A 110 -14.28 -4.01 -10.14
N ALA A 111 -15.60 -3.90 -9.96
CA ALA A 111 -16.31 -2.64 -9.75
C ALA A 111 -15.84 -1.94 -8.47
N SER A 112 -15.78 -2.65 -7.34
CA SER A 112 -15.22 -2.14 -6.08
C SER A 112 -13.79 -1.60 -6.27
N ARG A 113 -12.94 -2.35 -6.97
CA ARG A 113 -11.57 -1.93 -7.23
C ARG A 113 -11.51 -0.68 -8.12
N ALA A 114 -12.27 -0.66 -9.21
CA ALA A 114 -12.35 0.48 -10.12
C ALA A 114 -12.84 1.73 -9.39
N PHE A 115 -13.88 1.61 -8.57
CA PHE A 115 -14.36 2.69 -7.71
C PHE A 115 -13.26 3.22 -6.79
N GLN A 116 -12.56 2.35 -6.07
CA GLN A 116 -11.47 2.77 -5.18
C GLN A 116 -10.33 3.46 -5.94
N ASP A 117 -9.95 2.96 -7.11
CA ASP A 117 -8.87 3.54 -7.92
C ASP A 117 -9.26 4.92 -8.48
N LEU A 118 -10.51 5.07 -8.96
CA LEU A 118 -11.06 6.35 -9.39
C LEU A 118 -11.08 7.38 -8.27
N ARG A 119 -11.51 6.98 -7.07
CA ARG A 119 -11.54 7.86 -5.89
C ARG A 119 -10.13 8.20 -5.40
N ARG A 120 -9.16 7.29 -5.50
CA ARG A 120 -7.74 7.58 -5.18
C ARG A 120 -7.10 8.56 -6.16
N ALA A 121 -7.51 8.50 -7.43
CA ALA A 121 -6.99 9.35 -8.50
C ALA A 121 -7.53 10.79 -8.45
N SER A 122 -8.58 11.06 -7.67
CA SER A 122 -9.19 12.39 -7.54
C SER A 122 -9.11 12.94 -6.11
N ALA A 123 -8.87 14.25 -5.98
CA ALA A 123 -9.02 14.96 -4.71
C ALA A 123 -10.50 15.33 -4.42
N GLU A 124 -11.33 15.33 -5.45
CA GLU A 124 -12.75 15.66 -5.35
C GLU A 124 -13.59 14.42 -5.01
N SER A 125 -14.59 14.62 -4.16
CA SER A 125 -15.57 13.58 -3.80
C SER A 125 -16.53 13.23 -4.93
N SER A 126 -16.44 13.87 -6.10
CA SER A 126 -17.32 13.64 -7.24
C SER A 126 -16.51 13.43 -8.52
N VAL A 127 -16.61 12.25 -9.11
CA VAL A 127 -15.93 11.89 -10.36
C VAL A 127 -16.87 12.21 -11.54
N HIS A 128 -17.24 13.49 -11.69
CA HIS A 128 -18.25 13.91 -12.68
C HIS A 128 -17.84 13.65 -14.13
N TRP A 129 -16.53 13.56 -14.42
CA TRP A 129 -16.01 13.33 -15.77
C TRP A 129 -16.35 11.96 -16.35
N LEU A 130 -16.72 10.96 -15.53
CA LEU A 130 -17.17 9.65 -16.03
C LEU A 130 -18.49 9.73 -16.80
N GLN A 131 -19.33 10.73 -16.51
CA GLN A 131 -20.60 10.93 -17.21
C GLN A 131 -20.41 11.26 -18.69
N GLU A 132 -19.24 11.78 -19.08
CA GLU A 132 -18.91 12.06 -20.48
C GLU A 132 -18.69 10.77 -21.30
N TYR A 133 -18.46 9.64 -20.61
CA TYR A 133 -18.17 8.34 -21.22
C TYR A 133 -19.34 7.35 -21.13
N ASP A 134 -20.53 7.83 -20.73
CA ASP A 134 -21.75 7.02 -20.56
C ASP A 134 -22.26 6.40 -21.88
N TYR A 135 -21.70 6.82 -23.03
CA TYR A 135 -21.97 6.18 -24.31
C TYR A 135 -21.29 4.81 -24.48
N LEU A 136 -20.37 4.43 -23.59
CA LEU A 136 -19.74 3.12 -23.56
C LEU A 136 -20.55 2.20 -22.64
N ASP A 137 -21.03 1.07 -23.15
CA ASP A 137 -21.89 0.13 -22.42
C ASP A 137 -21.31 -0.28 -21.05
N ASP A 138 -20.02 -0.60 -20.99
CA ASP A 138 -19.34 -0.99 -19.75
C ASP A 138 -19.28 0.15 -18.70
N VAL A 139 -19.16 1.39 -19.17
CA VAL A 139 -19.12 2.58 -18.29
C VAL A 139 -20.50 2.90 -17.77
N ALA A 140 -21.53 2.83 -18.62
CA ALA A 140 -22.92 3.04 -18.22
C ALA A 140 -23.37 1.99 -17.19
N LEU A 141 -22.98 0.74 -17.41
CA LEU A 141 -23.25 -0.35 -16.48
C LEU A 141 -22.52 -0.14 -15.14
N PHE A 142 -21.24 0.25 -15.17
CA PHE A 142 -20.49 0.59 -13.96
C PHE A 142 -21.10 1.78 -13.20
N ASN A 143 -21.54 2.84 -13.90
CA ASN A 143 -22.21 4.00 -13.32
C ASN A 143 -23.52 3.59 -12.62
N THR A 144 -24.26 2.66 -13.20
CA THR A 144 -25.47 2.08 -12.61
C THR A 144 -25.15 1.37 -11.31
N TRP A 145 -24.16 0.47 -11.31
CA TRP A 145 -23.72 -0.25 -10.11
C TRP A 145 -23.21 0.69 -9.02
N GLN A 146 -22.39 1.68 -9.39
CA GLN A 146 -21.90 2.68 -8.46
C GLN A 146 -23.04 3.47 -7.81
N THR A 147 -24.06 3.85 -8.59
CA THR A 147 -25.22 4.59 -8.08
C THR A 147 -26.00 3.75 -7.08
N HIS A 148 -26.23 2.47 -7.38
CA HIS A 148 -26.87 1.56 -6.44
C HIS A 148 -26.05 1.39 -5.16
N PHE A 149 -24.75 1.11 -5.29
CA PHE A 149 -23.83 0.97 -4.18
C PHE A 149 -23.84 2.20 -3.25
N LEU A 150 -23.72 3.40 -3.80
CA LEU A 150 -23.74 4.66 -3.04
C LEU A 150 -25.09 4.89 -2.35
N SER A 151 -26.21 4.63 -3.04
CA SER A 151 -27.54 4.72 -2.45
C SER A 151 -27.71 3.80 -1.24
N ARG A 152 -27.18 2.57 -1.31
CA ARG A 152 -27.18 1.64 -0.18
C ARG A 152 -26.27 2.11 0.96
N CYS A 153 -25.11 2.68 0.64
CA CYS A 153 -24.22 3.28 1.64
C CYS A 153 -24.92 4.41 2.40
N ASP A 154 -25.55 5.34 1.68
CA ASP A 154 -26.29 6.47 2.25
C ASP A 154 -27.44 5.99 3.15
N ALA A 155 -28.21 5.00 2.70
CA ALA A 155 -29.32 4.43 3.47
C ALA A 155 -28.87 3.77 4.79
N LEU A 156 -27.62 3.28 4.85
CA LEU A 156 -27.04 2.65 6.02
C LEU A 156 -26.20 3.62 6.89
N GLY A 157 -26.06 4.89 6.48
CA GLY A 157 -25.16 5.84 7.13
C GLY A 157 -23.70 5.40 7.05
N ARG A 158 -23.30 4.81 5.91
CA ARG A 158 -21.97 4.23 5.71
C ARG A 158 -21.19 5.00 4.65
N ILE A 159 -19.88 4.97 4.78
CA ILE A 159 -18.94 5.56 3.82
C ILE A 159 -17.77 4.60 3.58
N THR A 160 -17.23 4.56 2.36
CA THR A 160 -16.03 3.77 2.09
C THR A 160 -14.79 4.40 2.74
N LEU A 161 -13.74 3.61 3.01
CA LEU A 161 -12.49 4.18 3.54
C LEU A 161 -11.88 5.23 2.59
N VAL A 162 -12.00 5.01 1.28
CA VAL A 162 -11.46 5.94 0.28
C VAL A 162 -12.22 7.27 0.26
N GLU A 163 -13.54 7.25 0.48
CA GLU A 163 -14.35 8.46 0.61
C GLU A 163 -14.16 9.13 1.97
N ALA A 164 -14.02 8.36 3.05
CA ALA A 164 -13.68 8.87 4.37
C ALA A 164 -12.35 9.65 4.35
N THR A 165 -11.37 9.17 3.58
CA THR A 165 -10.10 9.86 3.33
C THR A 165 -10.33 11.24 2.72
N SER A 166 -11.13 11.31 1.65
CA SER A 166 -11.44 12.58 0.96
C SER A 166 -12.27 13.51 1.84
N LEU A 167 -13.21 12.98 2.62
CA LEU A 167 -14.01 13.79 3.55
C LEU A 167 -13.16 14.36 4.68
N LEU A 168 -12.22 13.57 5.23
CA LEU A 168 -11.22 14.06 6.18
C LEU A 168 -10.41 15.20 5.57
N ALA A 169 -9.88 15.03 4.35
CA ALA A 169 -9.13 16.07 3.67
C ALA A 169 -9.94 17.38 3.50
N GLN A 170 -11.26 17.26 3.28
CA GLN A 170 -12.13 18.42 3.08
C GLN A 170 -12.56 19.10 4.38
N LYS A 171 -12.89 18.32 5.41
CA LYS A 171 -13.57 18.80 6.64
C LYS A 171 -12.66 18.94 7.85
N LEU A 172 -11.45 18.39 7.81
CA LEU A 172 -10.51 18.55 8.92
C LEU A 172 -10.19 20.03 9.11
N ASP A 173 -10.39 20.50 10.34
CA ASP A 173 -10.14 21.86 10.78
C ASP A 173 -8.98 21.91 11.78
N ALA A 174 -8.55 23.12 12.15
CA ALA A 174 -7.45 23.30 13.09
C ALA A 174 -7.73 22.71 14.48
N SER A 175 -9.00 22.57 14.89
CA SER A 175 -9.36 22.03 16.20
C SER A 175 -9.20 20.50 16.22
N SER A 176 -9.72 19.82 15.20
CA SER A 176 -9.61 18.38 15.01
C SER A 176 -8.16 17.97 14.71
N ALA A 177 -7.45 18.75 13.90
CA ALA A 177 -6.06 18.51 13.56
C ALA A 177 -5.12 18.53 14.79
N LYS A 178 -5.37 19.42 15.76
CA LYS A 178 -4.61 19.44 17.03
C LYS A 178 -4.76 18.15 17.84
N LEU A 179 -5.86 17.43 17.68
CA LEU A 179 -6.08 16.15 18.35
C LEU A 179 -5.21 15.02 17.77
N LEU A 180 -4.74 15.18 16.53
CA LEU A 180 -3.96 14.17 15.82
C LEU A 180 -2.48 14.20 16.24
N GLY A 181 -2.01 15.35 16.75
CA GLY A 181 -0.62 15.55 17.13
C GLY A 181 0.32 15.73 15.94
N ASP A 182 1.62 15.57 16.17
CA ASP A 182 2.63 15.67 15.12
C ASP A 182 2.68 14.37 14.30
N ILE A 183 2.79 14.54 12.98
CA ILE A 183 2.70 13.45 12.01
C ILE A 183 3.89 13.52 11.05
N ALA A 184 4.41 12.37 10.67
CA ALA A 184 5.37 12.23 9.59
C ALA A 184 4.91 11.17 8.59
N THR A 185 5.40 11.26 7.35
CA THR A 185 5.17 10.26 6.31
C THR A 185 6.48 9.61 5.89
N LEU A 186 6.45 8.34 5.49
CA LEU A 186 7.62 7.62 5.00
C LEU A 186 7.33 6.98 3.63
N ASN A 187 8.19 7.21 2.65
CA ASN A 187 8.19 6.53 1.34
C ASN A 187 6.90 6.71 0.51
N PHE A 188 6.29 7.88 0.56
CA PHE A 188 5.19 8.27 -0.33
C PHE A 188 5.70 8.92 -1.62
N TYR A 189 6.48 8.17 -2.42
CA TYR A 189 7.10 8.67 -3.66
C TYR A 189 6.07 9.14 -4.70
N GLU A 190 5.05 8.32 -4.95
CA GLU A 190 3.91 8.68 -5.81
C GLU A 190 2.66 8.69 -4.96
N THR A 191 2.41 9.83 -4.31
CA THR A 191 1.23 9.97 -3.43
C THR A 191 -0.05 10.06 -4.26
N PRO A 192 -1.03 9.15 -4.08
CA PRO A 192 -2.36 9.27 -4.67
C PRO A 192 -3.01 10.63 -4.38
N ALA A 193 -3.86 11.13 -5.28
CA ALA A 193 -4.43 12.48 -5.18
C ALA A 193 -5.22 12.70 -3.88
N ASN A 194 -5.99 11.70 -3.45
CA ASN A 194 -6.75 11.77 -2.20
C ASN A 194 -5.85 11.84 -0.94
N TYR A 195 -4.77 11.04 -0.88
CA TYR A 195 -3.80 11.14 0.21
C TYR A 195 -3.05 12.46 0.17
N ARG A 196 -2.72 12.96 -1.02
CA ARG A 196 -2.06 14.26 -1.19
C ARG A 196 -2.92 15.38 -0.62
N ALA A 197 -4.21 15.41 -0.96
CA ALA A 197 -5.16 16.38 -0.41
C ALA A 197 -5.25 16.30 1.13
N LEU A 198 -5.26 15.08 1.68
CA LEU A 198 -5.25 14.89 3.13
C LEU A 198 -3.95 15.40 3.78
N PHE A 199 -2.80 15.07 3.20
CA PHE A 199 -1.49 15.50 3.69
C PHE A 199 -1.31 17.02 3.60
N GLU A 200 -1.76 17.64 2.51
CA GLU A 200 -1.79 19.10 2.37
C GLU A 200 -2.65 19.72 3.47
N ARG A 201 -3.87 19.22 3.70
CA ARG A 201 -4.73 19.71 4.79
C ARG A 201 -4.10 19.52 6.17
N LEU A 202 -3.40 18.39 6.41
CA LEU A 202 -2.69 18.18 7.67
C LEU A 202 -1.53 19.16 7.83
N SER A 203 -0.80 19.46 6.76
CA SER A 203 0.34 20.39 6.79
C SER A 203 -0.07 21.84 7.09
N GLU A 204 -1.31 22.22 6.78
CA GLU A 204 -1.88 23.53 7.11
C GLU A 204 -2.13 23.70 8.62
N HIS A 205 -2.24 22.60 9.38
CA HIS A 205 -2.70 22.63 10.76
C HIS A 205 -1.78 21.92 11.76
N THR A 206 -0.86 21.07 11.29
CA THR A 206 0.06 20.25 12.09
C THR A 206 1.46 20.27 11.49
N SER A 207 2.46 19.90 12.28
CA SER A 207 3.83 19.74 11.78
C SER A 207 3.92 18.45 10.97
N LEU A 208 3.65 18.51 9.66
CA LEU A 208 3.82 17.37 8.77
C LEU A 208 5.25 17.34 8.19
N ARG A 209 5.95 16.21 8.32
CA ARG A 209 7.28 16.02 7.71
C ARG A 209 7.33 14.75 6.88
N GLY A 210 7.85 14.85 5.65
CA GLY A 210 8.10 13.69 4.78
C GLY A 210 9.51 13.14 4.95
N PHE A 211 9.62 11.82 5.02
CA PHE A 211 10.88 11.07 4.96
C PHE A 211 10.86 10.14 3.76
N LEU A 212 12.01 10.03 3.10
CA LEU A 212 12.22 9.10 2.00
C LEU A 212 13.46 8.26 2.30
N THR A 213 13.37 6.96 2.04
CA THR A 213 14.51 6.03 2.21
C THR A 213 15.45 6.14 1.01
N LEU A 214 14.89 6.42 -0.16
CA LEU A 214 15.62 6.70 -1.38
C LEU A 214 15.55 8.20 -1.61
N ASP A 215 16.70 8.81 -1.84
CA ASP A 215 16.78 10.20 -2.24
C ASP A 215 16.22 10.32 -3.66
N GLU A 216 15.16 11.11 -3.85
CA GLU A 216 14.50 11.32 -5.13
C GLU A 216 15.44 11.87 -6.20
N SER A 217 16.48 12.63 -5.79
CA SER A 217 17.51 13.11 -6.72
C SER A 217 18.25 11.96 -7.41
N ARG A 218 18.30 10.77 -6.79
CA ARG A 218 18.92 9.56 -7.36
C ARG A 218 18.06 8.87 -8.42
N PHE A 219 16.78 9.20 -8.56
CA PHE A 219 15.97 8.68 -9.67
C PHE A 219 16.39 9.24 -11.04
N SER A 220 17.22 10.29 -11.05
CA SER A 220 17.83 10.84 -12.26
C SER A 220 19.15 10.15 -12.66
N GLU A 221 19.73 9.32 -11.78
CA GLU A 221 20.97 8.57 -12.05
C GLU A 221 20.68 7.42 -13.01
N THR A 222 21.53 7.21 -14.02
CA THR A 222 21.37 6.04 -14.88
C THR A 222 21.75 4.77 -14.10
N PRO A 223 21.23 3.58 -14.47
CA PRO A 223 21.63 2.32 -13.85
C PRO A 223 23.16 2.12 -13.83
N ASN A 224 23.89 2.60 -14.85
CA ASN A 224 25.35 2.49 -14.91
C ASN A 224 26.05 3.36 -13.87
N ASP A 225 25.53 4.57 -13.62
CA ASP A 225 26.08 5.48 -12.60
C ASP A 225 25.90 4.86 -11.20
N LEU A 226 24.73 4.26 -10.95
CA LEU A 226 24.43 3.54 -9.72
C LEU A 226 25.33 2.32 -9.51
N LEU A 227 25.58 1.54 -10.56
CA LEU A 227 26.46 0.37 -10.49
C LEU A 227 27.92 0.78 -10.22
N ALA A 228 28.42 1.82 -10.91
CA ALA A 228 29.77 2.34 -10.71
C ALA A 228 29.95 2.92 -9.31
N ALA A 229 29.00 3.73 -8.83
CA ALA A 229 29.06 4.36 -7.51
C ALA A 229 29.06 3.34 -6.36
N ASN A 230 28.35 2.22 -6.52
CA ASN A 230 28.29 1.16 -5.51
C ASN A 230 29.35 0.05 -5.73
N ASN A 231 30.21 0.18 -6.74
CA ASN A 231 31.18 -0.84 -7.13
C ASN A 231 30.55 -2.24 -7.34
N VAL A 232 29.36 -2.26 -7.94
CA VAL A 232 28.58 -3.48 -8.22
C VAL A 232 28.72 -3.84 -9.69
N THR A 233 29.06 -5.10 -9.97
CA THR A 233 29.05 -5.63 -11.34
C THR A 233 27.68 -6.24 -11.65
N ALA A 234 26.99 -5.69 -12.64
CA ALA A 234 25.78 -6.31 -13.18
C ALA A 234 26.14 -7.31 -14.29
N CYS A 235 25.48 -8.46 -14.29
CA CYS A 235 25.57 -9.45 -15.36
C CYS A 235 24.19 -9.71 -15.95
N ARG A 236 24.12 -9.84 -17.28
CA ARG A 236 22.92 -10.28 -17.98
C ARG A 236 23.17 -11.66 -18.57
N THR A 237 22.27 -12.58 -18.30
CA THR A 237 22.27 -13.94 -18.86
C THR A 237 20.95 -14.17 -19.59
N GLU A 238 20.99 -14.89 -20.70
CA GLU A 238 19.81 -15.18 -21.51
C GLU A 238 19.56 -16.70 -21.54
N PHE A 239 18.29 -17.07 -21.40
CA PHE A 239 17.85 -18.47 -21.41
C PHE A 239 16.74 -18.63 -22.44
N LYS A 240 16.74 -19.80 -23.11
CA LYS A 240 15.74 -20.11 -24.13
C LYS A 240 14.37 -20.45 -23.55
N GLU A 241 14.35 -20.95 -22.32
CA GLU A 241 13.14 -21.40 -21.63
C GLU A 241 13.16 -20.89 -20.19
N GLN A 242 11.97 -20.51 -19.68
CA GLN A 242 11.80 -19.99 -18.33
C GLN A 242 12.23 -21.01 -17.26
N ALA A 243 12.05 -22.31 -17.49
CA ALA A 243 12.51 -23.34 -16.56
C ALA A 243 14.04 -23.32 -16.37
N ASN A 244 14.80 -23.08 -17.44
CA ASN A 244 16.26 -22.99 -17.38
C ASN A 244 16.71 -21.71 -16.65
N GLU A 245 15.99 -20.60 -16.85
CA GLU A 245 16.21 -19.35 -16.12
C GLU A 245 15.99 -19.53 -14.61
N ILE A 246 14.88 -20.15 -14.21
CA ILE A 246 14.56 -20.45 -12.81
C ILE A 246 15.63 -21.33 -12.17
N GLN A 247 16.05 -22.39 -12.87
CA GLN A 247 17.06 -23.31 -12.37
C GLN A 247 18.44 -22.63 -12.22
N ALA A 248 18.80 -21.77 -13.17
CA ALA A 248 20.04 -21.01 -13.11
C ALA A 248 20.03 -19.97 -11.98
N ALA A 249 18.91 -19.27 -11.77
CA ALA A 249 18.73 -18.33 -10.67
C ALA A 249 18.85 -19.04 -9.30
N ALA A 250 18.24 -20.23 -9.16
CA ALA A 250 18.35 -21.03 -7.94
C ALA A 250 19.80 -21.47 -7.66
N ASN A 251 20.51 -21.97 -8.69
CA ASN A 251 21.90 -22.37 -8.58
C ASN A 251 22.82 -21.19 -8.23
N TRP A 252 22.58 -20.02 -8.84
CA TRP A 252 23.31 -18.80 -8.55
C TRP A 252 23.13 -18.36 -7.10
N ALA A 253 21.88 -18.38 -6.60
CA ALA A 253 21.58 -18.05 -5.22
C ALA A 253 22.29 -18.99 -4.23
N LEU A 254 22.24 -20.31 -4.47
CA LEU A 254 22.90 -21.29 -3.61
C LEU A 254 24.42 -21.15 -3.63
N MET A 255 25.01 -20.90 -4.80
CA MET A 255 26.45 -20.65 -4.92
C MET A 255 26.88 -19.43 -4.10
N LEU A 256 26.09 -18.35 -4.11
CA LEU A 256 26.38 -17.16 -3.30
C LEU A 256 26.27 -17.47 -1.80
N GLN A 257 25.22 -18.18 -1.40
CA GLN A 257 25.03 -18.58 0.00
C GLN A 257 26.12 -19.54 0.51
N GLN A 258 26.65 -20.41 -0.35
CA GLN A 258 27.77 -21.28 0.01
C GLN A 258 29.07 -20.49 0.23
N LYS A 259 29.33 -19.48 -0.60
CA LYS A 259 30.52 -18.63 -0.48
C LYS A 259 30.46 -17.74 0.76
N ASP A 260 29.28 -17.23 1.06
CA ASP A 260 29.03 -16.42 2.25
C ASP A 260 27.67 -16.80 2.83
N PRO A 261 27.64 -17.61 3.91
CA PRO A 261 26.39 -17.98 4.59
C PRO A 261 25.60 -16.79 5.15
N GLY A 262 26.25 -15.63 5.31
CA GLY A 262 25.62 -14.37 5.71
C GLY A 262 25.07 -13.55 4.54
N SER A 263 25.23 -14.01 3.29
CA SER A 263 24.74 -13.30 2.11
C SER A 263 23.22 -13.25 2.07
N HIS A 264 22.70 -12.07 1.71
CA HIS A 264 21.28 -11.80 1.59
C HIS A 264 20.92 -11.71 0.11
N ILE A 265 20.11 -12.65 -0.37
CA ILE A 265 19.81 -12.79 -1.79
C ILE A 265 18.33 -12.48 -2.02
N GLY A 266 18.06 -11.53 -2.92
CA GLY A 266 16.71 -11.19 -3.37
C GLY A 266 16.51 -11.62 -4.82
N ILE A 267 15.42 -12.33 -5.10
CA ILE A 267 14.99 -12.67 -6.46
C ILE A 267 13.69 -11.92 -6.72
N ILE A 268 13.68 -11.09 -7.76
CA ILE A 268 12.53 -10.26 -8.14
C ILE A 268 12.02 -10.73 -9.49
N THR A 269 10.70 -10.94 -9.58
CA THR A 269 10.02 -11.35 -10.82
C THR A 269 8.74 -10.55 -10.98
N PRO A 270 8.35 -10.16 -12.21
CA PRO A 270 7.12 -9.42 -12.46
C PRO A 270 5.85 -10.26 -12.18
N ALA A 271 5.94 -11.59 -12.21
CA ALA A 271 4.81 -12.50 -11.97
C ALA A 271 5.16 -13.58 -10.92
N PRO A 272 5.24 -13.23 -9.62
CA PRO A 272 5.65 -14.16 -8.57
C PRO A 272 4.78 -15.41 -8.50
N ALA A 273 3.46 -15.28 -8.64
CA ALA A 273 2.53 -16.40 -8.57
C ALA A 273 2.81 -17.50 -9.60
N ASN A 274 3.33 -17.13 -10.77
CA ASN A 274 3.62 -18.07 -11.86
C ASN A 274 4.95 -18.80 -11.65
N VAL A 275 5.87 -18.23 -10.87
CA VAL A 275 7.27 -18.68 -10.77
C VAL A 275 7.59 -19.27 -9.41
N GLN A 276 6.85 -18.90 -8.36
CA GLN A 276 7.18 -19.22 -6.98
C GLN A 276 7.31 -20.72 -6.72
N GLN A 277 6.32 -21.53 -7.15
CA GLN A 277 6.36 -22.98 -6.89
C GLN A 277 7.57 -23.65 -7.55
N ASP A 278 7.89 -23.27 -8.79
CA ASP A 278 9.00 -23.88 -9.52
C ASP A 278 10.36 -23.39 -9.00
N LEU A 279 10.46 -22.14 -8.59
CA LEU A 279 11.65 -21.60 -7.95
C LEU A 279 11.92 -22.25 -6.59
N GLU A 280 10.90 -22.43 -5.75
CA GLU A 280 11.03 -23.13 -4.47
C GLU A 280 11.47 -24.58 -4.66
N ARG A 281 10.92 -25.27 -5.68
CA ARG A 281 11.34 -26.63 -6.04
C ARG A 281 12.79 -26.68 -6.53
N ALA A 282 13.20 -25.73 -7.38
CA ALA A 282 14.56 -25.64 -7.89
C ALA A 282 15.57 -25.40 -6.76
N LEU A 283 15.27 -24.47 -5.85
CA LEU A 283 16.11 -24.17 -4.68
C LEU A 283 16.29 -25.40 -3.78
N ARG A 284 15.22 -26.15 -3.50
CA ARG A 284 15.30 -27.39 -2.70
C ARG A 284 16.11 -28.48 -3.39
N ARG A 285 15.83 -28.75 -4.67
CA ARG A 285 16.55 -29.78 -5.44
C ARG A 285 18.05 -29.50 -5.54
N SER A 286 18.41 -28.25 -5.81
CA SER A 286 19.81 -27.85 -5.94
C SER A 286 20.53 -27.84 -4.59
N TYR A 287 19.82 -27.60 -3.49
CA TYR A 287 20.38 -27.76 -2.14
C TYR A 287 20.70 -29.24 -1.85
N ASP A 288 19.76 -30.15 -2.12
CA ASP A 288 19.95 -31.58 -1.90
C ASP A 288 21.09 -32.13 -2.76
N GLN A 289 21.21 -31.74 -4.03
CA GLN A 289 22.30 -32.16 -4.91
C GLN A 289 23.68 -31.69 -4.43
N ASN A 290 23.75 -30.51 -3.81
CA ASN A 290 24.99 -29.96 -3.27
C ASN A 290 25.32 -30.47 -1.85
N ALA A 291 24.40 -31.16 -1.16
CA ALA A 291 24.64 -31.76 0.15
C ALA A 291 25.35 -33.14 0.07
N PHE A 292 25.41 -33.73 -1.13
CA PHE A 292 26.06 -35.03 -1.39
C PHE A 292 27.43 -34.91 -2.08
N LEU A 293 28.00 -33.70 -2.17
CA LEU A 293 29.35 -33.40 -2.65
C LEU A 293 30.18 -32.77 -1.52
#